data_AF-A0A961AT22-F1
#
_entry.id   AF-A0A961AT22-F1
#
_cell.length_a   1.000
_cell.length_b   1.000
_cell.length_c   1.000
_cell.angle_alpha   90.00
_cell.angle_beta   90.00
_cell.angle_gamma   90.00
#
_symmetry.space_group_name_H-M   'P 1'
#
loop_
_entity.id
_entity.type
_entity.pdbx_description
1 polymer ?
#
loop_
_entity_poly.entity_id
_entity_poly.type
_entity_poly.pdbx_seq_one_letter_code
_entity_poly.pdbx_strand_id
1 'polypeptide(L)'
;MANVGPPRDPVEAWERAFRDQFRNLVAFARENGCLLSRKDLPGRDFGRGGMEHQVFHESRGHRFWKATFPNQAGFGPAGYSTPVGYLHRLRLSNRIFGDDVRFEGIWNQRDGPSIVTSQRYILPEPGGGMPEEDEVAKYLQELGFTWNEKLGGWVRDKDEALVQDAHPRNFIKSIDGLIYAIDVQPRLPKGREIKEALPHPRRD
;
A
#
# COMPACT_ATOMS: atom_id res chain seq x y z
N MET A 1 -18.15 10.75 6.11
CA MET A 1 -17.82 10.47 4.69
C MET A 1 -16.64 11.36 4.33
N ALA A 2 -15.48 10.78 4.01
CA ALA A 2 -14.33 11.58 3.59
C ALA A 2 -14.61 12.14 2.18
N ASN A 3 -14.49 13.45 2.02
CA ASN A 3 -14.72 14.15 0.76
C ASN A 3 -13.45 14.05 -0.09
N VAL A 4 -13.37 13.04 -0.97
CA VAL A 4 -12.16 12.71 -1.75
C VAL A 4 -12.44 12.64 -3.25
N GLY A 5 -12.83 13.78 -3.83
CA GLY A 5 -12.88 14.03 -5.28
C GLY A 5 -13.85 13.15 -6.10
N PRO A 6 -14.14 13.49 -7.36
CA PRO A 6 -14.97 12.65 -8.22
C PRO A 6 -14.16 11.49 -8.83
N PRO A 7 -14.77 10.30 -9.07
CA PRO A 7 -14.13 9.22 -9.81
C PRO A 7 -13.73 9.65 -11.23
N ARG A 8 -12.64 9.07 -11.75
CA ARG A 8 -12.16 9.32 -13.13
C ARG A 8 -13.02 8.64 -14.21
N ASP A 9 -13.78 7.61 -13.84
CA ASP A 9 -14.78 6.94 -14.68
C ASP A 9 -16.19 7.44 -14.29
N PRO A 10 -17.23 7.29 -15.14
CA PRO A 10 -18.61 7.44 -14.70
C PRO A 10 -18.82 6.57 -13.45
N VAL A 11 -19.34 7.16 -12.38
CA VAL A 11 -19.46 6.55 -11.03
C VAL A 11 -19.98 5.11 -11.12
N GLU A 12 -20.99 4.87 -11.95
CA GLU A 12 -21.62 3.55 -12.16
C GLU A 12 -20.69 2.49 -12.76
N ALA A 13 -19.83 2.88 -13.73
CA ALA A 13 -18.89 1.96 -14.37
C ALA A 13 -17.80 1.54 -13.37
N TRP A 14 -17.30 2.50 -12.60
CA TRP A 14 -16.35 2.24 -11.52
C TRP A 14 -16.97 1.36 -10.44
N GLU A 15 -18.18 1.67 -9.97
CA GLU A 15 -18.88 0.87 -8.96
C GLU A 15 -19.10 -0.58 -9.41
N ARG A 16 -19.46 -0.78 -10.68
CA ARG A 16 -19.61 -2.12 -11.27
C ARG A 16 -18.27 -2.86 -11.25
N ALA A 17 -17.21 -2.23 -11.76
CA ALA A 17 -15.87 -2.81 -11.77
C ALA A 17 -15.39 -3.14 -10.34
N PHE A 18 -15.65 -2.25 -9.39
CA PHE A 18 -15.31 -2.43 -7.98
C PHE A 18 -15.97 -3.67 -7.38
N ARG A 19 -17.30 -3.80 -7.54
CA ARG A 19 -18.06 -4.97 -7.07
C ARG A 19 -17.62 -6.26 -7.76
N ASP A 20 -17.47 -6.23 -9.08
CA ASP A 20 -17.08 -7.40 -9.86
C ASP A 20 -15.68 -7.88 -9.48
N GLN A 21 -14.73 -6.97 -9.26
CA GLN A 21 -13.38 -7.31 -8.82
C GLN A 21 -13.36 -7.95 -7.43
N PHE A 22 -14.11 -7.42 -6.46
CA PHE A 22 -14.20 -8.06 -5.16
C PHE A 22 -14.81 -9.45 -5.23
N ARG A 23 -15.89 -9.64 -6.00
CA ARG A 23 -16.48 -10.96 -6.24
C ARG A 23 -15.45 -11.93 -6.80
N ASN A 24 -14.67 -11.49 -7.80
CA ASN A 24 -13.65 -12.32 -8.42
C ASN A 24 -12.48 -12.62 -7.46
N LEU A 25 -12.06 -11.67 -6.64
CA LEU A 25 -11.05 -11.89 -5.61
C LEU A 25 -11.51 -12.89 -4.55
N VAL A 26 -12.78 -12.85 -4.12
CA VAL A 26 -13.35 -13.84 -3.20
C VAL A 26 -13.38 -15.23 -3.83
N ALA A 27 -13.77 -15.33 -5.11
CA ALA A 27 -13.75 -16.61 -5.85
C ALA A 27 -12.33 -17.17 -5.95
N PHE A 28 -11.38 -16.35 -6.40
CA PHE A 28 -9.96 -16.68 -6.45
C PHE A 28 -9.45 -17.16 -5.09
N ALA A 29 -9.76 -16.44 -4.01
CA ALA A 29 -9.31 -16.78 -2.67
C ALA A 29 -9.84 -18.14 -2.21
N ARG A 30 -11.11 -18.46 -2.54
CA ARG A 30 -11.70 -19.76 -2.25
C ARG A 30 -11.00 -20.88 -3.02
N GLU A 31 -10.76 -20.68 -4.31
CA GLU A 31 -10.14 -21.67 -5.20
C GLU A 31 -8.66 -21.95 -4.84
N ASN A 32 -7.97 -20.93 -4.31
CA ASN A 32 -6.53 -21.00 -4.00
C ASN A 32 -6.23 -21.18 -2.50
N GLY A 33 -7.24 -21.44 -1.68
CA GLY A 33 -7.04 -21.70 -0.24
C GLY A 33 -6.59 -20.49 0.59
N CYS A 34 -6.81 -19.26 0.09
CA CYS A 34 -6.50 -18.00 0.79
C CYS A 34 -7.76 -17.18 1.13
N LEU A 35 -8.90 -17.86 1.27
CA LEU A 35 -10.10 -17.28 1.87
C LEU A 35 -9.98 -17.33 3.39
N LEU A 36 -9.72 -16.18 4.00
CA LEU A 36 -9.40 -16.05 5.41
C LEU A 36 -10.64 -15.81 6.26
N SER A 37 -10.50 -16.13 7.55
CA SER A 37 -11.41 -15.82 8.63
C SER A 37 -10.63 -15.17 9.79
N ARG A 38 -11.34 -14.74 10.85
CA ARG A 38 -10.68 -14.05 11.98
C ARG A 38 -9.57 -14.89 12.63
N LYS A 39 -9.72 -16.22 12.67
CA LYS A 39 -8.77 -17.15 13.28
C LYS A 39 -7.44 -17.23 12.51
N ASP A 40 -7.46 -16.85 11.24
CA ASP A 40 -6.29 -16.90 10.35
C ASP A 40 -5.47 -15.60 10.44
N LEU A 41 -5.99 -14.59 11.15
CA LEU A 41 -5.31 -13.31 11.37
C LEU A 41 -4.62 -13.28 12.74
N PRO A 42 -3.45 -12.63 12.87
CA PRO A 42 -2.75 -12.49 14.14
C PRO A 42 -3.56 -11.79 15.25
N GLY A 43 -2.98 -11.80 16.45
CA GLY A 43 -3.39 -10.93 17.55
C GLY A 43 -3.28 -9.44 17.22
N ARG A 44 -3.76 -8.60 18.15
CA ARG A 44 -3.63 -7.14 18.08
C ARG A 44 -2.98 -6.63 19.35
N ASP A 45 -1.73 -7.01 19.56
CA ASP A 45 -0.99 -6.61 20.74
C ASP A 45 -0.67 -5.12 20.69
N PHE A 46 -0.44 -4.57 19.50
CA PHE A 46 -0.26 -3.14 19.28
C PHE A 46 -0.59 -2.70 17.84
N GLY A 47 -0.73 -1.39 17.66
CA GLY A 47 -1.16 -0.75 16.41
C GLY A 47 -2.58 -0.23 16.49
N ARG A 48 -2.77 1.08 16.29
CA ARG A 48 -4.10 1.63 16.01
C ARG A 48 -4.37 1.46 14.51
N GLY A 49 -5.60 1.13 14.15
CA GLY A 49 -6.01 1.17 12.74
C GLY A 49 -5.78 2.57 12.15
N GLY A 50 -5.50 2.61 10.85
CA GLY A 50 -5.45 3.85 10.08
C GLY A 50 -6.83 4.24 9.54
N MET A 51 -6.86 5.17 8.59
CA MET A 51 -8.08 5.58 7.88
C MET A 51 -8.57 4.55 6.84
N GLU A 52 -7.72 3.61 6.44
CA GLU A 52 -8.03 2.58 5.42
C GLU A 52 -7.93 1.15 5.97
N HIS A 53 -7.14 0.94 7.03
CA HIS A 53 -6.73 -0.41 7.46
C HIS A 53 -6.94 -0.68 8.94
N GLN A 54 -7.32 -1.91 9.24
CA GLN A 54 -7.12 -2.52 10.54
C GLN A 54 -5.72 -3.15 10.58
N VAL A 55 -4.96 -2.87 11.64
CA VAL A 55 -3.60 -3.41 11.83
C VAL A 55 -3.63 -4.56 12.83
N PHE A 56 -2.85 -5.60 12.53
CA PHE A 56 -2.65 -6.76 13.38
C PHE A 56 -1.15 -7.02 13.49
N HIS A 57 -0.71 -7.18 14.72
CA HIS A 57 0.65 -7.59 15.03
C HIS A 57 0.64 -8.26 16.38
N GLU A 58 1.28 -9.42 16.44
CA GLU A 58 1.55 -10.13 17.67
C GLU A 58 2.98 -9.80 18.08
N SER A 59 3.21 -9.50 19.36
CA SER A 59 4.47 -8.96 19.90
C SER A 59 5.75 -9.70 19.48
N ARG A 60 5.67 -10.99 19.16
CA ARG A 60 6.80 -11.82 18.67
C ARG A 60 6.79 -12.10 17.16
N GLY A 61 5.82 -11.54 16.45
CA GLY A 61 5.62 -11.70 15.02
C GLY A 61 6.65 -10.93 14.20
N HIS A 62 7.21 -11.58 13.18
CA HIS A 62 8.16 -10.96 12.25
C HIS A 62 7.48 -10.12 11.15
N ARG A 63 6.14 -10.07 11.14
CA ARG A 63 5.37 -9.39 10.09
C ARG A 63 4.24 -8.55 10.69
N PHE A 64 4.04 -7.37 10.13
CA PHE A 64 2.85 -6.55 10.31
C PHE A 64 1.79 -6.97 9.32
N TRP A 65 0.56 -7.16 9.79
CA TRP A 65 -0.58 -7.51 8.95
C TRP A 65 -1.55 -6.32 8.89
N LYS A 66 -2.09 -6.08 7.70
CA LYS A 66 -3.10 -5.06 7.42
C LYS A 66 -4.29 -5.73 6.77
N ALA A 67 -5.49 -5.33 7.17
CA ALA A 67 -6.71 -5.65 6.44
C ALA A 67 -7.42 -4.34 6.08
N THR A 68 -7.76 -4.15 4.80
CA THR A 68 -8.56 -3.00 4.39
C THR A 68 -9.89 -3.00 5.13
N PHE A 69 -10.53 -1.85 5.32
CA PHE A 69 -11.93 -1.85 5.73
C PHE A 69 -12.79 -2.60 4.70
N PRO A 70 -13.87 -3.28 5.13
CA PRO A 70 -14.71 -4.05 4.22
C PRO A 70 -15.20 -3.19 3.06
N ASN A 71 -15.05 -3.69 1.83
CA ASN A 71 -15.41 -2.97 0.60
C ASN A 71 -14.74 -1.59 0.45
N GLN A 72 -13.54 -1.38 1.02
CA GLN A 72 -12.83 -0.08 0.96
C GLN A 72 -11.39 -0.19 0.45
N ALA A 73 -11.01 -1.31 -0.19
CA ALA A 73 -9.69 -1.41 -0.80
C ALA A 73 -9.57 -0.44 -1.99
N GLY A 74 -8.55 0.41 -1.97
CA GLY A 74 -8.24 1.30 -3.08
C GLY A 74 -8.80 2.72 -2.97
N PHE A 75 -9.35 3.10 -1.82
CA PHE A 75 -9.65 4.50 -1.53
C PHE A 75 -8.38 5.23 -1.10
N GLY A 76 -8.04 6.34 -1.77
CA GLY A 76 -6.87 7.14 -1.40
C GLY A 76 -6.92 8.57 -1.95
N PRO A 77 -6.04 9.46 -1.47
CA PRO A 77 -5.95 10.87 -1.90
C PRO A 77 -5.66 11.03 -3.40
N ALA A 78 -5.05 10.02 -4.04
CA ALA A 78 -4.82 9.99 -5.49
C ALA A 78 -6.06 9.63 -6.34
N GLY A 79 -7.21 9.38 -5.69
CA GLY A 79 -8.49 9.02 -6.30
C GLY A 79 -8.88 7.55 -6.10
N TYR A 80 -10.01 7.17 -6.69
CA TYR A 80 -10.56 5.82 -6.60
C TYR A 80 -9.71 4.84 -7.39
N SER A 81 -9.07 3.90 -6.69
CA SER A 81 -8.54 2.69 -7.30
C SER A 81 -9.49 1.53 -7.03
N THR A 82 -9.66 0.68 -8.04
CA THR A 82 -10.39 -0.58 -7.87
C THR A 82 -9.57 -1.54 -6.98
N PRO A 83 -10.15 -2.62 -6.43
CA PRO A 83 -9.41 -3.59 -5.59
C PRO A 83 -8.14 -4.14 -6.26
N VAL A 84 -8.19 -4.39 -7.58
CA VAL A 84 -7.01 -4.78 -8.37
C VAL A 84 -6.02 -3.63 -8.48
N GLY A 85 -6.49 -2.38 -8.64
CA GLY A 85 -5.64 -1.20 -8.62
C GLY A 85 -4.87 -1.04 -7.30
N TYR A 86 -5.51 -1.34 -6.16
CA TYR A 86 -4.84 -1.40 -4.85
C TYR A 86 -3.71 -2.43 -4.83
N LEU A 87 -3.97 -3.67 -5.27
CA LEU A 87 -2.94 -4.73 -5.34
C LEU A 87 -1.80 -4.37 -6.30
N HIS A 88 -2.11 -3.74 -7.45
CA HIS A 88 -1.11 -3.24 -8.39
C HIS A 88 -0.19 -2.21 -7.73
N ARG A 89 -0.76 -1.29 -6.94
CA ARG A 89 0.01 -0.27 -6.21
C ARG A 89 0.96 -0.89 -5.19
N LEU A 90 0.51 -1.88 -4.42
CA LEU A 90 1.37 -2.60 -3.47
C LEU A 90 2.53 -3.32 -4.17
N ARG A 91 2.24 -3.99 -5.29
CA ARG A 91 3.27 -4.65 -6.10
C ARG A 91 4.26 -3.64 -6.69
N LEU A 92 3.79 -2.47 -7.11
CA LEU A 92 4.65 -1.39 -7.59
C LEU A 92 5.49 -0.80 -6.45
N SER A 93 4.93 -0.67 -5.24
CA SER A 93 5.68 -0.24 -4.06
C SER A 93 6.82 -1.20 -3.74
N ASN A 94 6.56 -2.51 -3.71
CA ASN A 94 7.59 -3.53 -3.55
C ASN A 94 8.71 -3.42 -4.60
N ARG A 95 8.35 -3.10 -5.85
CA ARG A 95 9.30 -2.93 -6.95
C ARG A 95 10.18 -1.71 -6.73
N ILE A 96 9.59 -0.53 -6.53
CA ILE A 96 10.30 0.75 -6.49
C ILE A 96 11.06 0.95 -5.17
N PHE A 97 10.45 0.57 -4.04
CA PHE A 97 10.96 0.88 -2.70
C PHE A 97 11.54 -0.33 -1.97
N GLY A 98 11.46 -1.52 -2.56
CA GLY A 98 12.00 -2.71 -1.94
C GLY A 98 11.21 -3.22 -0.75
N ASP A 99 9.97 -2.75 -0.57
CA ASP A 99 9.06 -3.29 0.45
C ASP A 99 8.75 -4.78 0.20
N ASP A 100 8.34 -5.49 1.24
CA ASP A 100 8.02 -6.93 1.24
C ASP A 100 6.54 -7.15 1.56
N VAL A 101 5.67 -6.35 0.92
CA VAL A 101 4.22 -6.54 1.03
C VAL A 101 3.83 -7.84 0.33
N ARG A 102 3.15 -8.71 1.05
CA ARG A 102 2.60 -9.97 0.54
C ARG A 102 1.09 -9.92 0.62
N PHE A 103 0.45 -10.47 -0.40
CA PHE A 103 -0.98 -10.76 -0.36
C PHE A 103 -1.18 -12.06 0.41
N GLU A 104 -1.93 -11.99 1.50
CA GLU A 104 -2.19 -13.15 2.37
C GLU A 104 -3.53 -13.80 2.06
N GLY A 105 -4.48 -13.02 1.54
CA GLY A 105 -5.78 -13.53 1.17
C GLY A 105 -6.89 -12.51 1.23
N ILE A 106 -8.12 -13.00 1.13
CA ILE A 106 -9.34 -12.22 1.31
C ILE A 106 -10.01 -12.65 2.58
N TRP A 107 -10.17 -11.70 3.52
CA TRP A 107 -11.00 -11.93 4.70
C TRP A 107 -12.44 -11.54 4.38
N ASN A 108 -13.29 -12.54 4.18
CA ASN A 108 -14.68 -12.32 3.83
C ASN A 108 -15.53 -12.13 5.09
N GLN A 109 -15.74 -10.86 5.46
CA GLN A 109 -16.49 -10.47 6.66
C GLN A 109 -17.97 -10.26 6.34
N ARG A 110 -18.79 -10.12 7.40
CA ARG A 110 -20.23 -9.83 7.27
C ARG A 110 -20.49 -8.56 6.45
N ASP A 111 -19.70 -7.52 6.69
CA ASP A 111 -19.86 -6.20 6.05
C ASP A 111 -19.17 -6.13 4.67
N GLY A 112 -18.53 -7.23 4.25
CA GLY A 112 -17.89 -7.38 2.95
C GLY A 112 -16.47 -7.93 3.02
N PRO A 113 -15.87 -8.19 1.85
CA PRO A 113 -14.49 -8.62 1.73
C PRO A 113 -13.49 -7.51 2.10
N SER A 114 -12.43 -7.91 2.79
CA SER A 114 -11.22 -7.13 3.03
C SER A 114 -10.04 -7.79 2.33
N ILE A 115 -9.18 -6.99 1.72
CA ILE A 115 -7.87 -7.46 1.25
C ILE A 115 -6.95 -7.52 2.47
N VAL A 116 -6.32 -8.69 2.68
CA VAL A 116 -5.35 -8.90 3.75
C VAL A 116 -3.96 -8.97 3.15
N THR A 117 -3.09 -8.10 3.66
CA THR A 117 -1.68 -8.05 3.28
C THR A 117 -0.83 -8.09 4.52
N SER A 118 0.43 -8.46 4.34
CA SER A 118 1.41 -8.37 5.40
C SER A 118 2.72 -7.79 4.86
N GLN A 119 3.52 -7.20 5.71
CA GLN A 119 4.88 -6.76 5.39
C GLN A 119 5.82 -7.14 6.51
N ARG A 120 7.13 -7.19 6.24
CA ARG A 120 8.13 -7.42 7.28
C ARG A 120 8.01 -6.36 8.38
N TYR A 121 8.11 -6.78 9.63
CA TYR A 121 8.23 -5.86 10.76
C TYR A 121 9.58 -5.15 10.68
N ILE A 122 9.56 -3.82 10.56
CA ILE A 122 10.74 -2.95 10.62
C ILE A 122 10.83 -2.45 12.05
N LEU A 123 11.95 -2.74 12.73
CA LEU A 123 12.19 -2.29 14.09
C LEU A 123 12.58 -0.81 14.05
N PRO A 124 11.75 0.12 14.56
CA PRO A 124 12.05 1.55 14.53
C PRO A 124 13.24 1.91 15.42
N GLU A 125 13.91 3.01 15.11
CA GLU A 125 14.90 3.58 16.02
C GLU A 125 14.26 4.03 17.36
N PRO A 126 15.06 4.14 18.45
CA PRO A 126 14.55 4.57 19.74
C PRO A 126 13.96 5.98 19.63
N GLY A 127 12.74 6.17 20.13
CA GLY A 127 12.07 7.48 20.11
C GLY A 127 10.96 7.62 19.06
N GLY A 128 10.76 6.64 18.17
CA GLY A 128 9.53 6.57 17.36
C GLY A 128 9.69 6.20 15.90
N GLY A 129 10.93 6.16 15.36
CA GLY A 129 11.20 5.69 14.00
C GLY A 129 10.47 6.43 12.88
N MET A 130 9.96 7.63 13.13
CA MET A 130 9.38 8.47 12.09
C MET A 130 10.46 9.42 11.60
N PRO A 131 10.90 9.35 10.33
CA PRO A 131 11.90 10.26 9.80
C PRO A 131 11.34 11.69 9.68
N GLU A 132 12.22 12.68 9.60
CA GLU A 132 11.85 14.05 9.30
C GLU A 132 11.54 14.23 7.79
N GLU A 133 10.85 15.32 7.43
CA GLU A 133 10.47 15.61 6.03
C GLU A 133 11.68 15.71 5.08
N ASP A 134 12.79 16.28 5.55
CA ASP A 134 14.04 16.40 4.78
C ASP A 134 14.74 15.06 4.58
N GLU A 135 14.67 14.16 5.57
CA GLU A 135 15.15 12.78 5.45
C GLU A 135 14.33 11.99 4.41
N VAL A 136 13.00 12.14 4.40
CA VAL A 136 12.12 11.56 3.37
C VAL A 136 12.46 12.12 1.99
N ALA A 137 12.62 13.44 1.88
CA ALA A 137 12.99 14.09 0.63
C ALA A 137 14.32 13.58 0.09
N LYS A 138 15.34 13.50 0.96
CA LYS A 138 16.67 12.97 0.59
C LYS A 138 16.59 11.52 0.14
N TYR A 139 15.86 10.67 0.86
CA TYR A 139 15.64 9.27 0.47
C TYR A 139 15.04 9.16 -0.95
N LEU A 140 14.02 9.95 -1.26
CA LEU A 140 13.39 9.95 -2.59
C LEU A 140 14.31 10.49 -3.68
N GLN A 141 15.08 11.54 -3.38
CA GLN A 141 16.10 12.10 -4.29
C GLN A 141 17.20 11.09 -4.62
N GLU A 142 17.67 10.33 -3.64
CA GLU A 142 18.66 9.25 -3.85
C GLU A 142 18.11 8.12 -4.74
N LEU A 143 16.79 7.91 -4.76
CA LEU A 143 16.11 6.99 -5.68
C LEU A 143 15.82 7.60 -7.07
N GLY A 144 16.26 8.84 -7.30
CA GLY A 144 16.12 9.57 -8.55
C GLY A 144 14.80 10.31 -8.72
N PHE A 145 14.03 10.51 -7.64
CA PHE A 145 12.79 11.28 -7.69
C PHE A 145 13.04 12.77 -7.46
N THR A 146 12.22 13.61 -8.09
CA THR A 146 12.15 15.07 -7.86
C THR A 146 10.72 15.48 -7.54
N TRP A 147 10.55 16.50 -6.70
CA TRP A 147 9.21 17.00 -6.38
C TRP A 147 8.60 17.75 -7.57
N ASN A 148 7.34 17.45 -7.88
CA ASN A 148 6.56 18.12 -8.91
C ASN A 148 5.33 18.80 -8.30
N GLU A 149 5.39 20.13 -8.15
CA GLU A 149 4.31 20.95 -7.57
C GLU A 149 2.98 20.79 -8.31
N LYS A 150 3.03 20.75 -9.65
CA LYS A 150 1.82 20.66 -10.48
C LYS A 150 1.09 19.34 -10.28
N LEU A 151 1.82 18.26 -10.05
CA LEU A 151 1.27 16.93 -9.83
C LEU A 151 1.02 16.62 -8.35
N GLY A 152 1.56 17.43 -7.44
CA GLY A 152 1.49 17.21 -6.00
C GLY A 152 2.10 15.86 -5.61
N GLY A 153 3.32 15.59 -6.10
CA GLY A 153 4.01 14.33 -5.83
C GLY A 153 5.41 14.25 -6.40
N TRP A 154 6.10 13.15 -6.08
CA TRP A 154 7.47 12.88 -6.47
C TRP A 154 7.52 12.13 -7.80
N VAL A 155 8.23 12.66 -8.79
CA VAL A 155 8.34 12.07 -10.14
C VAL A 155 9.75 11.56 -10.41
N ARG A 156 9.87 10.45 -11.14
CA ARG A 156 11.15 9.95 -11.64
C ARG A 156 11.09 9.81 -13.15
N ASP A 157 11.78 10.69 -13.86
CA ASP A 157 11.67 10.80 -15.33
C ASP A 157 12.06 9.53 -16.07
N LYS A 158 13.00 8.75 -15.52
CA LYS A 158 13.55 7.56 -16.17
C LYS A 158 12.51 6.45 -16.40
N ASP A 159 11.49 6.33 -15.55
CA ASP A 159 10.38 5.38 -15.68
C ASP A 159 8.99 6.03 -15.57
N GLU A 160 8.96 7.36 -15.52
CA GLU A 160 7.76 8.19 -15.37
C GLU A 160 6.92 7.83 -14.12
N ALA A 161 7.53 7.21 -13.11
CA ALA A 161 6.84 6.89 -11.87
C ALA A 161 6.47 8.17 -11.13
N LEU A 162 5.20 8.27 -10.68
CA LEU A 162 4.76 9.28 -9.73
C LEU A 162 4.46 8.60 -8.40
N VAL A 163 4.96 9.18 -7.31
CA VAL A 163 4.70 8.75 -5.94
C VAL A 163 3.95 9.86 -5.22
N GLN A 164 2.75 9.54 -4.76
CA GLN A 164 1.95 10.39 -3.91
C GLN A 164 1.91 9.80 -2.50
N ASP A 165 1.38 10.56 -1.54
CA ASP A 165 1.26 10.15 -0.13
C ASP A 165 2.62 9.81 0.53
N ALA A 166 3.66 10.52 0.10
CA ALA A 166 5.02 10.34 0.61
C ALA A 166 5.31 11.28 1.80
N HIS A 167 4.50 11.17 2.86
CA HIS A 167 4.70 11.92 4.10
C HIS A 167 5.42 11.06 5.17
N PRO A 168 6.08 11.65 6.19
CA PRO A 168 6.83 10.95 7.23
C PRO A 168 6.19 9.70 7.83
N ARG A 169 4.87 9.73 8.08
CA ARG A 169 4.13 8.58 8.65
C ARG A 169 4.10 7.33 7.75
N ASN A 170 4.43 7.46 6.47
CA ASN A 170 4.50 6.35 5.50
C ASN A 170 5.94 5.85 5.31
N PHE A 171 6.85 6.27 6.18
CA PHE A 171 8.21 5.81 6.25
C PHE A 171 8.54 5.36 7.68
N ILE A 172 9.49 4.43 7.78
CA ILE A 172 10.08 4.02 9.05
C ILE A 172 11.58 4.20 8.95
N LYS A 173 12.14 4.95 9.89
CA LYS A 173 13.56 4.98 10.22
C LYS A 173 13.85 3.89 11.23
N SER A 174 14.61 2.89 10.80
CA SER A 174 14.89 1.69 11.56
C SER A 174 16.06 1.86 12.54
N ILE A 175 16.22 0.91 13.44
CA ILE A 175 17.29 0.88 14.46
C ILE A 175 18.72 0.94 13.88
N ASP A 176 18.91 0.52 12.63
CA ASP A 176 20.19 0.59 11.89
C ASP A 176 20.35 1.89 11.08
N GLY A 177 19.45 2.86 11.28
CA GLY A 177 19.50 4.18 10.63
C GLY A 177 19.06 4.20 9.18
N LEU A 178 18.45 3.12 8.68
CA LEU A 178 17.92 3.04 7.32
C LEU A 178 16.48 3.54 7.25
N ILE A 179 16.09 4.10 6.11
CA ILE A 179 14.71 4.54 5.84
C ILE A 179 14.03 3.54 4.92
N TYR A 180 12.82 3.13 5.30
CA TYR A 180 11.97 2.22 4.54
C TYR A 180 10.64 2.90 4.22
N ALA A 181 10.26 2.95 2.95
CA ALA A 181 8.90 3.34 2.55
C ALA A 181 7.95 2.15 2.72
N ILE A 182 6.76 2.38 3.30
CA ILE A 182 5.80 1.31 3.60
C ILE A 182 4.43 1.50 2.93
N ASP A 183 3.81 2.67 3.07
CA ASP A 183 2.41 2.91 2.65
C ASP A 183 2.31 4.06 1.64
N VAL A 184 3.35 4.22 0.83
CA VAL A 184 3.41 5.21 -0.24
C VAL A 184 2.59 4.77 -1.45
N GLN A 185 2.14 5.74 -2.25
CA GLN A 185 1.21 5.50 -3.36
C GLN A 185 1.87 5.75 -4.72
N PRO A 186 2.68 4.79 -5.23
CA PRO A 186 3.26 4.89 -6.56
C PRO A 186 2.23 4.60 -7.66
N ARG A 187 2.42 5.22 -8.82
CA ARG A 187 1.70 4.92 -10.07
C ARG A 187 2.62 5.08 -11.27
N LEU A 188 2.28 4.35 -12.33
CA LEU A 188 2.85 4.52 -13.67
C LEU A 188 1.82 5.16 -14.60
N PRO A 189 2.25 5.80 -15.70
CA PRO A 189 1.38 6.19 -16.78
C PRO A 189 0.56 5.02 -17.34
N LYS A 190 -0.61 5.32 -17.89
CA LYS A 190 -1.47 4.32 -18.53
C LYS A 190 -0.69 3.61 -19.66
N GLY A 191 -0.73 2.28 -19.66
CA GLY A 191 -0.09 1.45 -20.68
C GLY A 191 1.30 0.93 -20.31
N ARG A 192 1.93 1.46 -19.24
CA ARG A 192 3.18 0.90 -18.71
C ARG A 192 2.93 -0.26 -17.76
N GLU A 193 3.80 -1.27 -17.81
CA GLU A 193 3.78 -2.42 -16.92
C GLU A 193 4.71 -2.25 -15.72
N ILE A 194 4.42 -2.93 -14.61
CA ILE A 194 5.22 -2.86 -13.37
C ILE A 194 6.70 -3.21 -13.60
N LYS A 195 7.00 -4.12 -14.53
CA LYS A 195 8.38 -4.54 -14.85
C LYS A 195 9.23 -3.41 -15.43
N GLU A 196 8.59 -2.38 -15.99
CA GLU A 196 9.26 -1.21 -16.55
C GLU A 196 9.66 -0.19 -15.47
N ALA A 197 9.09 -0.28 -14.27
CA ALA A 197 9.54 0.53 -13.15
C ALA A 197 10.94 0.09 -12.71
N LEU A 198 11.81 1.07 -12.44
CA LEU A 198 13.15 0.80 -11.93
C LEU A 198 13.04 0.20 -10.53
N PRO A 199 13.75 -0.91 -10.28
CA PRO A 199 13.75 -1.52 -8.95
C PRO A 199 14.43 -0.62 -7.93
N HIS A 200 14.12 -0.89 -6.67
CA HIS A 200 14.96 -0.44 -5.56
C HIS A 200 16.41 -0.94 -5.75
N PRO A 201 17.43 -0.07 -5.62
CA PRO A 201 18.83 -0.40 -5.94
C PRO A 201 19.48 -1.46 -5.03
N ARG A 202 18.83 -1.83 -3.93
CA ARG A 202 19.32 -2.86 -2.98
C ARG A 202 18.64 -4.23 -3.17
N ARG A 203 18.02 -4.49 -4.32
CA ARG A 203 17.27 -5.73 -4.62
C ARG A 203 17.82 -6.54 -5.80
N ASP A 204 19.08 -6.31 -6.17
CA ASP A 204 19.79 -7.14 -7.17
C ASP A 204 20.39 -8.38 -6.51
#